data_AF-A0A3B1CXR4-F1
#
_entry.id   AF-A0A3B1CXR4-F1
#
_cell.length_a   1.000
_cell.length_b   1.000
_cell.length_c   1.000
_cell.angle_alpha   90.00
_cell.angle_beta   90.00
_cell.angle_gamma   90.00
#
_symmetry.space_group_name_H-M   'P 1'
#
loop_
_entity.id
_entity.type
_entity.pdbx_description
1 polymer ?
#
loop_
_entity_poly.entity_id
_entity_poly.type
_entity_poly.pdbx_seq_one_letter_code
_entity_poly.pdbx_strand_id
1 'polypeptide(L)'
;MLQLVNGKNRTTLTDNSSAPNKIKYTISDIEQSLITSIRKTTWLPLDEVWEMMLEQNTTITRSSVYRTFCRNDINKVPQEKRDKAKKFKEYEPGYLHMDVTYLPKFNGVKYYLFVAIDRATRTLYFEVYDAKTSENTEKFMNNCLEFFPSWTP
;
A
#
# COMPACT_ATOMS: atom_id res chain seq x y z
N MET A 1 3.30 58.36 -1.67
CA MET A 1 2.81 58.49 -0.28
C MET A 1 2.75 57.10 0.34
N LEU A 2 3.67 56.81 1.29
CA LEU A 2 3.57 55.84 2.41
C LEU A 2 3.52 54.33 2.06
N GLN A 3 4.22 53.37 2.69
CA GLN A 3 5.14 53.30 3.84
C GLN A 3 6.10 52.08 3.72
N LEU A 4 7.23 52.18 4.41
CA LEU A 4 8.26 51.16 4.65
C LEU A 4 7.79 50.07 5.64
N VAL A 5 8.29 48.83 5.47
CA VAL A 5 8.51 47.90 6.59
C VAL A 5 9.97 47.49 6.58
N ASN A 6 10.67 47.84 7.66
CA ASN A 6 12.10 47.60 7.86
C ASN A 6 12.26 46.37 8.79
N GLY A 7 12.86 45.29 8.28
CA GLY A 7 13.12 44.06 9.02
C GLY A 7 14.58 43.95 9.44
N LYS A 8 14.84 44.08 10.75
CA LYS A 8 16.13 44.03 11.43
C LYS A 8 16.94 42.76 11.14
N ASN A 9 18.25 42.95 10.89
CA ASN A 9 19.38 42.02 11.05
C ASN A 9 19.23 40.60 10.46
N ARG A 10 19.52 40.45 9.16
CA ARG A 10 19.89 39.16 8.55
C ARG A 10 21.41 39.06 8.46
N THR A 11 22.00 38.00 9.03
CA THR A 11 23.44 37.70 8.95
C THR A 11 23.78 36.58 7.96
N THR A 12 22.81 36.05 7.21
CA THR A 12 23.04 35.02 6.18
C THR A 12 22.19 35.28 4.92
N LEU A 13 22.84 35.13 3.76
CA LEU A 13 22.29 35.31 2.40
C LEU A 13 21.67 34.02 1.82
N THR A 14 21.67 32.93 2.59
CA THR A 14 21.13 31.64 2.16
C THR A 14 19.63 31.57 2.42
N ASP A 15 18.89 31.16 1.37
CA ASP A 15 17.48 30.82 1.49
C ASP A 15 17.31 29.66 2.47
N ASN A 16 16.49 29.86 3.51
CA ASN A 16 16.14 28.79 4.43
C ASN A 16 15.10 27.90 3.74
N SER A 17 15.30 26.59 3.76
CA SER A 17 14.35 25.65 3.16
C SER A 17 12.94 25.90 3.70
N SER A 18 12.00 26.20 2.79
CA SER A 18 10.57 26.28 3.09
C SER A 18 9.93 24.89 3.24
N ALA A 19 10.73 23.83 3.24
CA ALA A 19 10.26 22.47 3.44
C ALA A 19 9.72 22.30 4.89
N PRO A 20 8.51 21.76 5.07
CA PRO A 20 7.97 21.51 6.39
C PRO A 20 8.85 20.51 7.16
N ASN A 21 9.30 20.89 8.37
CA ASN A 21 10.08 20.00 9.25
C ASN A 21 9.31 18.73 9.69
N LYS A 22 7.98 18.73 9.57
CA LYS A 22 7.13 17.58 9.89
C LYS A 22 5.97 17.52 8.90
N ILE A 23 6.13 16.72 7.86
CA ILE A 23 5.04 16.45 6.91
C ILE A 23 4.01 15.59 7.65
N LYS A 24 2.84 16.16 7.99
CA LYS A 24 1.68 15.37 8.37
C LYS A 24 1.21 14.64 7.11
N TYR A 25 1.58 13.37 6.98
CA TYR A 25 1.06 12.55 5.91
C TYR A 25 -0.44 12.31 6.15
N THR A 26 -1.27 12.45 5.11
CA THR A 26 -2.67 11.98 5.10
C THR A 26 -2.75 10.47 5.35
N ILE A 27 -1.63 9.77 5.15
CA ILE A 27 -1.47 8.33 5.24
C ILE A 27 -0.76 7.99 6.56
N SER A 28 -1.36 7.12 7.37
CA SER A 28 -0.82 6.60 8.62
C SER A 28 0.34 5.64 8.38
N ASP A 29 1.16 5.38 9.41
CA ASP A 29 2.27 4.43 9.32
C ASP A 29 1.80 2.99 9.01
N ILE A 30 0.59 2.65 9.48
CA ILE A 30 -0.07 1.37 9.18
C ILE A 30 -0.39 1.29 7.69
N GLU A 31 -1.03 2.33 7.12
CA GLU A 31 -1.35 2.38 5.69
C GLU A 31 -0.09 2.36 4.82
N GLN A 32 0.98 3.08 5.21
CA GLN A 32 2.26 3.02 4.48
C GLN A 32 2.83 1.62 4.44
N SER A 33 2.76 0.92 5.57
CA SER A 33 3.27 -0.44 5.69
C SER A 33 2.42 -1.44 4.92
N LEU A 34 1.09 -1.25 4.92
CA LEU A 34 0.15 -2.04 4.14
C LEU A 34 0.42 -1.88 2.64
N ILE A 35 0.47 -0.63 2.15
CA ILE A 35 0.81 -0.31 0.74
C ILE A 35 2.14 -0.94 0.33
N THR A 36 3.15 -0.81 1.18
CA THR A 36 4.48 -1.36 0.93
C THR A 36 4.45 -2.88 0.84
N SER A 37 3.71 -3.52 1.74
CA SER A 37 3.62 -4.99 1.81
C SER A 37 2.83 -5.55 0.64
N ILE A 38 1.66 -4.98 0.33
CA ILE A 38 0.87 -5.32 -0.86
C ILE A 38 1.75 -5.22 -2.10
N ARG A 39 2.41 -4.07 -2.33
CA ARG A 39 3.26 -3.88 -3.52
C ARG A 39 4.40 -4.89 -3.60
N LYS A 40 5.05 -5.24 -2.49
CA LYS A 40 6.16 -6.22 -2.49
C LYS A 40 5.68 -7.66 -2.70
N THR A 41 4.50 -7.99 -2.20
CA THR A 41 3.88 -9.31 -2.36
C THR A 41 3.38 -9.51 -3.79
N THR A 42 2.67 -8.51 -4.33
CA THR A 42 1.90 -8.66 -5.57
C THR A 42 2.61 -8.09 -6.79
N TRP A 43 3.42 -7.06 -6.60
CA TRP A 43 3.96 -6.19 -7.66
C TRP A 43 2.89 -5.61 -8.60
N LEU A 44 1.65 -5.46 -8.12
CA LEU A 44 0.58 -4.78 -8.85
C LEU A 44 0.90 -3.31 -9.10
N PRO A 45 0.55 -2.76 -10.28
CA PRO A 45 0.70 -1.36 -10.62
C PRO A 45 0.17 -0.39 -9.55
N LEU A 46 0.66 0.86 -9.61
CA LEU A 46 0.26 1.93 -8.71
C LEU A 46 -1.26 2.11 -8.64
N ASP A 47 -1.93 2.11 -9.79
CA ASP A 47 -3.37 2.35 -9.88
C ASP A 47 -4.17 1.27 -9.16
N GLU A 48 -3.85 0.00 -9.39
CA GLU A 48 -4.49 -1.13 -8.71
C GLU A 48 -4.31 -1.04 -7.18
N VAL A 49 -3.09 -0.77 -6.70
CA VAL A 49 -2.83 -0.64 -5.26
C VAL A 49 -3.54 0.58 -4.67
N TRP A 50 -3.67 1.66 -5.44
CA TRP A 50 -4.41 2.84 -5.00
C TRP A 50 -5.91 2.60 -4.93
N GLU A 51 -6.50 1.97 -5.96
CA GLU A 51 -7.92 1.62 -6.02
C GLU A 51 -8.31 0.73 -4.83
N MET A 52 -7.51 -0.27 -4.51
CA MET A 52 -7.75 -1.10 -3.33
C MET A 52 -7.70 -0.32 -2.00
N MET A 53 -6.78 0.64 -1.90
CA MET A 53 -6.68 1.45 -0.69
C MET A 53 -7.84 2.45 -0.55
N LEU A 54 -8.51 2.84 -1.66
CA LEU A 54 -9.70 3.69 -1.60
C LEU A 54 -10.85 3.00 -0.85
N GLU A 55 -10.96 1.68 -0.93
CA GLU A 55 -11.97 0.91 -0.20
C GLU A 55 -11.79 1.01 1.32
N GLN A 56 -10.53 1.13 1.79
CA GLN A 56 -10.20 1.26 3.22
C GLN A 56 -10.18 2.71 3.71
N ASN A 57 -9.77 3.63 2.83
CA ASN A 57 -9.66 5.04 3.13
C ASN A 57 -9.99 5.86 1.87
N THR A 58 -11.20 6.38 1.81
CA THR A 58 -11.70 7.18 0.68
C THR A 58 -10.95 8.50 0.48
N THR A 59 -10.17 8.95 1.47
CA THR A 59 -9.37 10.19 1.39
C THR A 59 -7.97 9.95 0.81
N ILE A 60 -7.59 8.70 0.58
CA ILE A 60 -6.27 8.35 0.07
C ILE A 60 -6.11 8.80 -1.38
N THR A 61 -4.99 9.48 -1.65
CA THR A 61 -4.71 9.99 -3.00
C THR A 61 -3.72 9.09 -3.72
N ARG A 62 -3.88 8.94 -5.03
CA ARG A 62 -2.91 8.24 -5.90
C ARG A 62 -1.48 8.71 -5.68
N SER A 63 -1.29 10.03 -5.57
CA SER A 63 0.02 10.65 -5.31
C SER A 63 0.59 10.27 -3.94
N SER A 64 -0.23 10.07 -2.92
CA SER A 64 0.23 9.62 -1.60
C SER A 64 0.77 8.18 -1.66
N VAL A 65 0.08 7.28 -2.38
CA VAL A 65 0.53 5.90 -2.63
C VAL A 65 1.84 5.90 -3.43
N TYR A 66 1.93 6.69 -4.50
CA TYR A 66 3.15 6.82 -5.29
C TYR A 66 4.33 7.33 -4.46
N ARG A 67 4.12 8.36 -3.63
CA ARG A 67 5.17 8.85 -2.72
C ARG A 67 5.60 7.79 -1.71
N THR A 68 4.70 6.92 -1.25
CA THR A 68 5.05 5.76 -0.41
C THR A 68 5.92 4.76 -1.19
N PHE A 69 5.61 4.50 -2.47
CA PHE A 69 6.45 3.64 -3.30
C PHE A 69 7.87 4.18 -3.46
N CYS A 70 8.02 5.47 -3.75
CA CYS A 70 9.32 6.10 -3.91
C CYS A 70 10.14 6.08 -2.62
N ARG A 71 9.52 6.37 -1.46
CA ARG A 71 10.20 6.37 -0.16
C ARG A 71 10.69 4.99 0.28
N ASN A 72 10.14 3.92 -0.29
CA ASN A 72 10.46 2.54 0.03
C ASN A 72 11.20 1.82 -1.12
N ASP A 73 11.63 2.54 -2.16
CA ASP A 73 12.33 2.01 -3.34
C ASP A 73 11.57 0.87 -4.06
N ILE A 74 10.24 0.97 -4.13
CA ILE A 74 9.35 -0.03 -4.78
C ILE A 74 8.50 0.56 -5.92
N ASN A 75 8.84 1.77 -6.36
CA ASN A 75 8.17 2.43 -7.49
C ASN A 75 8.43 1.73 -8.83
N LYS A 76 9.52 0.95 -8.93
CA LYS A 76 9.83 0.11 -10.09
C LYS A 76 9.77 -1.35 -9.69
N VAL A 77 9.37 -2.21 -10.63
CA VAL A 77 9.43 -3.66 -10.45
C VAL A 77 10.88 -4.12 -10.67
N PRO A 78 11.51 -4.80 -9.70
CA PRO A 78 12.83 -5.40 -9.88
C PRO A 78 12.84 -6.45 -11.00
N GLN A 79 14.00 -6.65 -11.63
CA GLN A 79 14.13 -7.57 -12.77
C GLN A 79 13.67 -8.99 -12.41
N GLU A 80 14.09 -9.48 -11.24
CA GLU A 80 13.75 -10.79 -10.69
C GLU A 80 12.29 -10.93 -10.26
N LYS A 81 11.58 -9.81 -10.10
CA LYS A 81 10.14 -9.78 -9.78
C LYS A 81 9.27 -9.54 -11.00
N ARG A 82 9.87 -9.40 -12.19
CA ARG A 82 9.10 -9.22 -13.43
C ARG A 82 8.15 -10.38 -13.68
N ASP A 83 8.49 -11.61 -13.32
CA ASP A 83 7.54 -12.73 -13.46
C ASP A 83 6.32 -12.60 -12.53
N LYS A 84 6.51 -12.05 -11.33
CA LYS A 84 5.40 -11.71 -10.42
C LYS A 84 4.59 -10.50 -10.92
N ALA A 85 5.22 -9.57 -11.64
CA ALA A 85 4.54 -8.39 -12.18
C ALA A 85 3.99 -8.59 -13.61
N LYS A 86 4.44 -9.63 -14.31
CA LYS A 86 4.04 -9.92 -15.68
C LYS A 86 2.53 -10.06 -15.72
N LYS A 87 1.91 -9.33 -16.65
CA LYS A 87 0.60 -9.71 -17.15
C LYS A 87 0.76 -11.02 -17.93
N PHE A 88 -0.26 -11.87 -17.86
CA PHE A 88 -0.48 -12.97 -18.79
C PHE A 88 0.51 -14.15 -18.67
N LYS A 89 0.43 -14.90 -17.57
CA LYS A 89 0.13 -16.32 -17.80
C LYS A 89 -1.37 -16.35 -18.07
N GLU A 90 -1.82 -17.12 -19.06
CA GLU A 90 -3.22 -17.49 -19.23
C GLU A 90 -3.65 -18.29 -17.99
N TYR A 91 -3.85 -17.58 -16.88
CA TYR A 91 -4.65 -18.10 -15.80
C TYR A 91 -6.08 -17.87 -16.24
N GLU A 92 -6.86 -18.93 -16.31
CA GLU A 92 -8.29 -18.80 -16.35
C GLU A 92 -8.73 -18.03 -15.09
N PRO A 93 -9.67 -17.07 -15.21
CA PRO A 93 -10.39 -16.57 -14.04
C PRO A 93 -10.87 -17.78 -13.24
N GLY A 94 -10.49 -17.87 -11.98
CA GLY A 94 -10.57 -19.15 -11.26
C GLY A 94 -9.29 -19.55 -10.52
N TYR A 95 -8.16 -18.87 -10.76
CA TYR A 95 -6.90 -19.15 -10.07
C TYR A 95 -6.51 -18.06 -9.07
N LEU A 96 -6.78 -18.30 -7.78
CA LEU A 96 -6.51 -17.37 -6.69
C LEU A 96 -5.12 -17.62 -6.09
N HIS A 97 -4.23 -16.63 -6.22
CA HIS A 97 -2.95 -16.66 -5.53
C HIS A 97 -3.10 -16.05 -4.13
N MET A 98 -2.91 -16.87 -3.10
CA MET A 98 -2.97 -16.44 -1.71
C MET A 98 -1.58 -16.39 -1.07
N ASP A 99 -1.32 -15.36 -0.28
CA ASP A 99 -0.06 -15.18 0.45
C ASP A 99 -0.32 -14.58 1.84
N VAL A 100 0.59 -14.86 2.78
CA VAL A 100 0.57 -14.31 4.14
C VAL A 100 1.93 -13.72 4.46
N THR A 101 1.97 -12.41 4.68
CA THR A 101 3.20 -11.67 4.97
C THR A 101 3.10 -10.95 6.32
N TYR A 102 4.21 -10.82 7.05
CA TYR A 102 4.24 -10.06 8.30
C TYR A 102 4.34 -8.55 8.03
N LEU A 103 3.59 -7.77 8.80
CA LEU A 103 3.74 -6.32 8.86
C LEU A 103 4.74 -5.92 9.96
N PRO A 104 5.32 -4.71 9.90
CA PRO A 104 6.04 -4.13 11.02
C PRO A 104 5.19 -4.15 12.30
N LYS A 105 5.84 -4.18 13.46
CA LYS A 105 5.13 -4.08 14.73
C LYS A 105 4.57 -2.68 14.91
N PHE A 106 3.30 -2.58 15.25
CA PHE A 106 2.68 -1.33 15.68
C PHE A 106 2.37 -1.43 17.17
N ASN A 107 2.88 -0.48 17.96
CA ASN A 107 2.70 -0.47 19.42
C ASN A 107 3.06 -1.81 20.11
N GLY A 108 4.10 -2.49 19.61
CA GLY A 108 4.56 -3.77 20.15
C GLY A 108 3.81 -5.00 19.63
N VAL A 109 2.67 -4.82 18.95
CA VAL A 109 1.85 -5.91 18.39
C VAL A 109 2.34 -6.26 16.99
N LYS A 110 2.50 -7.56 16.70
CA LYS A 110 2.80 -8.06 15.36
C LYS A 110 1.49 -8.21 14.60
N TYR A 111 1.49 -7.83 13.33
CA TYR A 111 0.35 -8.02 12.44
C TYR A 111 0.75 -8.84 11.22
N TYR A 112 -0.23 -9.48 10.61
CA TYR A 112 -0.11 -10.37 9.47
C TYR A 112 -1.09 -9.89 8.40
N LEU A 113 -0.58 -9.65 7.20
CA LEU A 113 -1.33 -9.31 6.02
C LEU A 113 -1.63 -10.61 5.26
N PHE A 114 -2.91 -10.95 5.16
CA PHE A 114 -3.43 -12.04 4.34
C PHE A 114 -3.90 -11.43 3.03
N VAL A 115 -3.47 -11.98 1.90
CA VAL A 115 -3.76 -11.44 0.56
C VAL A 115 -4.21 -12.58 -0.33
N ALA A 116 -5.25 -12.34 -1.11
CA ALA A 116 -5.75 -13.20 -2.16
C ALA A 116 -5.87 -12.38 -3.45
N ILE A 117 -5.30 -12.87 -4.55
CA ILE A 117 -5.25 -12.16 -5.84
C ILE A 117 -5.69 -13.08 -6.95
N ASP A 118 -6.77 -12.74 -7.64
CA ASP A 118 -7.06 -13.35 -8.92
C ASP A 118 -6.10 -12.74 -9.95
N ARG A 119 -5.21 -13.57 -10.50
CA ARG A 119 -4.16 -13.12 -11.41
C ARG A 119 -4.68 -12.78 -12.80
N ALA A 120 -5.87 -13.27 -13.17
CA ALA A 120 -6.52 -12.98 -14.45
C ALA A 120 -7.17 -11.60 -14.42
N THR A 121 -7.99 -11.34 -13.41
CA THR A 121 -8.74 -10.08 -13.24
C THR A 121 -7.96 -8.99 -12.53
N ARG A 122 -6.89 -9.36 -11.81
CA ARG A 122 -6.12 -8.51 -10.86
C ARG A 122 -6.90 -8.07 -9.64
N THR A 123 -8.11 -8.59 -9.47
CA THR A 123 -8.90 -8.37 -8.28
C THR A 123 -8.14 -8.92 -7.07
N LEU A 124 -7.96 -8.06 -6.06
CA LEU A 124 -7.23 -8.38 -4.85
C LEU A 124 -8.16 -8.20 -3.64
N TYR A 125 -8.13 -9.17 -2.75
CA TYR A 125 -8.77 -9.13 -1.45
C TYR A 125 -7.72 -9.29 -0.36
N PHE A 126 -7.79 -8.50 0.71
CA PHE A 126 -6.84 -8.63 1.80
C PHE A 126 -7.48 -8.35 3.16
N GLU A 127 -6.90 -8.94 4.18
CA GLU A 127 -7.26 -8.71 5.57
C GLU A 127 -6.00 -8.62 6.44
N VAL A 128 -6.11 -7.94 7.58
CA VAL A 128 -5.02 -7.80 8.56
C VAL A 128 -5.43 -8.42 9.88
N TYR A 129 -4.59 -9.34 10.36
CA TYR A 129 -4.79 -10.07 11.61
C TYR A 129 -3.63 -9.82 12.57
N ASP A 130 -3.87 -9.92 13.87
CA ASP A 130 -2.83 -9.83 14.92
C ASP A 130 -2.10 -11.16 15.15
N ALA A 131 -2.62 -12.26 14.62
CA ALA A 131 -2.04 -13.59 14.74
C ALA A 131 -2.23 -14.43 13.46
N LYS A 132 -1.27 -15.33 13.19
CA LYS A 132 -1.35 -16.32 12.12
C LYS A 132 -1.87 -17.65 12.69
N THR A 133 -3.16 -17.71 13.01
CA THR A 133 -3.84 -18.90 13.56
C THR A 133 -4.64 -19.63 12.48
N SER A 134 -4.99 -20.90 12.75
CA SER A 134 -5.90 -21.66 11.87
C SER A 134 -7.27 -20.98 11.77
N GLU A 135 -7.78 -20.43 12.86
CA GLU A 135 -9.06 -19.71 12.91
C GLU A 135 -9.06 -18.47 12.00
N ASN A 136 -8.02 -17.63 12.08
CA ASN A 136 -7.88 -16.47 11.20
C ASN A 136 -7.73 -16.88 9.74
N THR A 137 -7.05 -18.00 9.49
CA THR A 137 -6.91 -18.55 8.13
C THR A 137 -8.25 -19.02 7.60
N GLU A 138 -9.02 -19.78 8.38
CA GLU A 138 -10.37 -20.25 7.98
C GLU A 138 -11.31 -19.09 7.71
N LYS A 139 -11.32 -18.09 8.61
CA LYS A 139 -12.11 -16.87 8.43
C LYS A 139 -11.75 -16.14 7.13
N PHE A 140 -10.46 -15.93 6.87
CA PHE A 140 -9.99 -15.31 5.64
C PHE A 140 -10.43 -16.10 4.39
N MET A 141 -10.35 -17.43 4.43
CA MET A 141 -10.79 -18.28 3.32
C MET A 141 -12.29 -18.16 3.05
N ASN A 142 -13.11 -18.16 4.10
CA ASN A 142 -14.57 -18.00 3.96
C ASN A 142 -14.92 -16.63 3.38
N ASN A 143 -14.27 -15.57 3.86
CA ASN A 143 -14.46 -14.23 3.33
C ASN A 143 -14.00 -14.11 1.87
N CYS A 144 -12.92 -14.80 1.48
CA CYS A 144 -12.51 -14.88 0.08
C CYS A 144 -13.61 -15.52 -0.78
N LEU A 145 -14.23 -16.61 -0.33
CA LEU A 145 -15.31 -17.26 -1.08
C LEU A 145 -16.53 -16.34 -1.26
N GLU A 146 -16.84 -15.52 -0.27
CA GLU A 146 -17.92 -14.52 -0.37
C GLU A 146 -17.55 -13.36 -1.30
N PHE A 147 -16.32 -12.85 -1.18
CA PHE A 147 -15.83 -11.72 -1.98
C PHE A 147 -15.62 -12.08 -3.46
N PHE A 148 -15.26 -13.33 -3.74
CA PHE A 148 -15.15 -13.88 -5.09
C PHE A 148 -16.37 -14.78 -5.37
N PRO A 149 -17.58 -14.23 -5.60
CA PRO A 149 -18.84 -15.00 -5.61
C PRO A 149 -19.02 -15.91 -6.82
N SER A 150 -18.30 -15.69 -7.93
CA SER A 150 -18.36 -16.57 -9.11
C SER A 150 -17.63 -17.91 -8.95
N TRP A 151 -17.35 -18.34 -7.71
CA TRP A 151 -16.40 -19.41 -7.38
C TRP A 151 -16.99 -20.53 -6.49
N THR A 152 -18.31 -20.58 -6.35
CA THR A 152 -19.02 -21.81 -5.95
C THR A 152 -19.19 -22.72 -7.18
N PRO A 153 -18.81 -24.02 -7.11
CA PRO A 153 -19.01 -24.96 -8.21
C PRO A 153 -20.48 -25.14 -8.60
#